data_AF-A0A6P7G0L9-F1
#
_entry.id   AF-A0A6P7G0L9-F1
#
_cell.length_a   1.000
_cell.length_b   1.000
_cell.length_c   1.000
_cell.angle_alpha   90.00
_cell.angle_beta   90.00
_cell.angle_gamma   90.00
#
_symmetry.space_group_name_H-M   'P 1'
#
loop_
_entity.id
_entity.type
_entity.pdbx_description
1 polymer ?
#
loop_
_entity_poly.entity_id
_entity_poly.type
_entity_poly.pdbx_seq_one_letter_code
_entity_poly.pdbx_strand_id
1 'polypeptide(L)'
;MRTYKRKSEKGKTPYDIMKRAVKVVLEENFSVRKAAKNFEIPRKTLEKYCKKFMAVQEQNGNLINIQIGYAKSRQVFSTEQEELPRNPPKYKIEICLYWMSL
;
A
#
# COMPACT_ATOMS: atom_id res chain seq x y z
N MET A 1 -5.55 -10.48 24.91
CA MET A 1 -5.63 -9.42 23.87
C MET A 1 -4.23 -8.85 23.64
N ARG A 2 -3.68 -8.85 22.41
CA ARG A 2 -2.30 -8.37 22.16
C ARG A 2 -2.26 -6.83 22.09
N THR A 3 -1.65 -6.16 23.07
CA THR A 3 -1.47 -4.69 23.10
C THR A 3 -0.13 -4.28 22.49
N TYR A 4 0.04 -4.47 21.18
CA TYR A 4 1.29 -4.07 20.52
C TYR A 4 1.38 -2.54 20.36
N LYS A 5 2.37 -1.93 21.01
CA LYS A 5 2.76 -0.53 20.77
C LYS A 5 3.82 -0.48 19.66
N ARG A 6 3.63 0.38 18.67
CA ARG A 6 4.62 0.55 17.58
C ARG A 6 5.91 1.14 18.15
N LYS A 7 7.05 0.67 17.63
CA LYS A 7 8.39 1.15 18.00
C LYS A 7 8.80 2.45 17.29
N SER A 8 8.05 2.91 16.29
CA SER A 8 8.43 4.06 15.46
C SER A 8 7.24 4.88 15.00
N GLU A 9 7.45 6.19 14.90
CA GLU A 9 6.51 7.19 14.39
C GLU A 9 6.50 7.27 12.84
N LYS A 10 7.32 6.46 12.17
CA LYS A 10 7.43 6.46 10.70
C LYS A 10 6.09 6.09 10.06
N GLY A 11 5.70 6.89 9.05
CA GLY A 11 4.48 6.68 8.27
C GLY A 11 3.20 7.16 8.96
N LYS A 12 3.30 8.03 9.98
CA LYS A 12 2.13 8.72 10.58
C LYS A 12 1.70 9.99 9.84
N THR A 13 2.47 10.44 8.86
CA THR A 13 2.14 11.64 8.08
C THR A 13 0.82 11.44 7.34
N PRO A 14 -0.21 12.26 7.58
CA PRO A 14 -1.50 12.13 6.92
C PRO A 14 -1.38 12.44 5.42
N TYR A 15 -2.31 11.86 4.65
CA TYR A 15 -2.32 11.99 3.19
C TYR A 15 -2.36 13.43 2.72
N ASP A 16 -3.18 14.27 3.36
CA ASP A 16 -3.35 15.67 2.95
C ASP A 16 -2.08 16.50 3.13
N ILE A 17 -1.29 16.22 4.17
CA ILE A 17 0.00 16.89 4.38
C ILE A 17 1.01 16.43 3.31
N MET A 18 1.05 15.13 3.01
CA MET A 18 1.93 14.60 1.96
C MET A 18 1.58 15.16 0.58
N LYS A 19 0.29 15.23 0.24
CA LYS A 19 -0.19 15.77 -1.04
C LYS A 19 0.18 17.24 -1.20
N ARG A 20 -0.03 18.06 -0.15
CA ARG A 20 0.38 19.48 -0.16
C ARG A 20 1.89 19.63 -0.31
N ALA A 21 2.67 18.83 0.41
CA ALA A 21 4.13 18.87 0.31
C ALA A 21 4.64 18.54 -1.10
N VAL A 22 4.06 17.53 -1.74
CA VAL A 22 4.41 17.17 -3.13
C VAL A 22 3.99 18.28 -4.10
N LYS A 23 2.80 18.86 -3.93
CA LYS A 23 2.31 19.97 -4.76
C LYS A 23 3.27 21.17 -4.73
N VAL A 24 3.71 21.58 -3.54
CA VAL A 24 4.69 22.67 -3.36
C VAL A 24 6.03 22.37 -4.03
N VAL A 25 6.49 21.11 -4.00
CA VAL A 25 7.74 20.72 -4.67
C VAL A 25 7.60 20.80 -6.20
N LEU A 26 6.47 20.35 -6.75
CA LEU A 26 6.27 20.24 -8.19
C LEU A 26 5.83 21.56 -8.85
N GLU A 27 4.96 22.33 -8.18
CA GLU A 27 4.36 23.56 -8.75
C GLU A 27 5.12 24.82 -8.35
N GLU A 28 5.62 24.90 -7.11
CA GLU A 28 6.29 26.10 -6.58
C GLU A 28 7.82 26.02 -6.67
N ASN A 29 8.37 24.98 -7.31
CA ASN A 29 9.82 24.73 -7.47
C ASN A 29 10.62 24.70 -6.15
N PHE A 30 9.98 24.37 -5.02
CA PHE A 30 10.70 24.21 -3.76
C PHE A 30 11.63 23.00 -3.80
N SER A 31 12.84 23.16 -3.26
CA SER A 31 13.71 22.00 -3.05
C SER A 31 13.07 21.02 -2.07
N VAL A 32 13.23 19.72 -2.33
CA VAL A 32 12.68 18.65 -1.48
C VAL A 32 13.15 18.80 -0.03
N ARG A 33 14.37 19.32 0.19
CA ARG A 33 14.91 19.58 1.52
C ARG A 33 14.14 20.69 2.25
N LYS A 34 13.75 21.75 1.56
CA LYS A 34 12.98 22.87 2.11
C LYS A 34 11.55 22.43 2.44
N ALA A 35 10.89 21.77 1.50
CA ALA A 35 9.54 21.24 1.71
C ALA A 35 9.50 20.21 2.86
N ALA A 36 10.47 19.29 2.94
CA ALA A 36 10.55 18.31 4.01
C ALA A 36 10.61 18.95 5.41
N LYS A 37 11.35 20.07 5.55
CA LYS A 37 11.39 20.82 6.81
C LYS A 37 10.06 21.51 7.11
N ASN A 38 9.46 22.16 6.12
CA ASN A 38 8.22 22.93 6.30
C ASN A 38 7.02 22.07 6.68
N PHE A 39 6.95 20.85 6.16
CA PHE A 39 5.84 19.92 6.41
C PHE A 39 6.18 18.85 7.47
N GLU A 40 7.35 18.94 8.10
CA GLU A 40 7.85 17.96 9.09
C GLU A 40 7.84 16.51 8.58
N ILE A 41 8.11 16.33 7.29
CA ILE A 41 8.14 15.03 6.63
C ILE A 41 9.59 14.57 6.50
N PRO A 42 9.93 13.29 6.78
CA PRO A 42 11.25 12.78 6.50
C PRO A 42 11.59 12.92 5.01
N ARG A 43 12.73 13.55 4.71
CA ARG A 43 13.17 13.85 3.33
C ARG A 43 13.04 12.66 2.37
N LYS A 44 13.50 11.47 2.80
CA LYS A 44 13.44 10.24 1.98
C LYS A 44 12.00 9.81 1.65
N THR A 45 11.07 10.05 2.57
CA THR A 45 9.65 9.77 2.34
C THR A 45 9.13 10.72 1.26
N LEU A 46 9.39 12.02 1.39
CA LEU A 46 8.95 13.02 0.41
C LEU A 46 9.54 12.75 -0.99
N GLU A 47 10.84 12.48 -1.09
CA GLU A 47 11.50 12.10 -2.36
C GLU A 47 10.82 10.90 -3.03
N LYS A 48 10.48 9.86 -2.25
CA LYS A 48 9.77 8.68 -2.76
C LYS A 48 8.37 9.04 -3.28
N TYR A 49 7.66 9.92 -2.58
CA TYR A 49 6.32 10.34 -3.00
C TYR A 49 6.35 11.22 -4.24
N CYS A 50 7.25 12.20 -4.33
CA CYS A 50 7.41 13.02 -5.55
C CYS A 50 7.60 12.14 -6.78
N LYS A 51 8.50 11.14 -6.71
CA LYS A 51 8.73 10.19 -7.82
C LYS A 51 7.46 9.40 -8.19
N LYS A 52 6.71 8.92 -7.20
CA LYS A 52 5.44 8.23 -7.44
C LYS A 52 4.41 9.14 -8.11
N PHE A 53 4.31 10.39 -7.67
CA PHE A 53 3.38 11.37 -8.23
C PHE A 53 3.73 11.69 -9.69
N MET A 54 5.01 11.89 -10.02
CA MET A 54 5.45 12.11 -11.41
C MET A 54 5.12 10.91 -12.30
N ALA A 55 5.43 9.68 -11.85
CA ALA A 55 5.10 8.47 -12.59
C ALA A 55 3.59 8.29 -12.84
N VAL A 56 2.72 8.77 -11.93
CA VAL A 56 1.26 8.72 -12.12
C VAL A 56 0.77 9.82 -13.06
N GLN A 57 1.35 11.03 -12.99
CA GLN A 57 1.05 12.11 -13.93
C GLN A 57 1.35 11.71 -15.38
N GLU A 58 2.49 11.08 -15.63
CA GLU A 58 2.90 10.60 -16.96
C GLU A 58 1.91 9.58 -17.55
N GLN A 59 1.24 8.82 -16.69
CA GLN A 59 0.28 7.78 -17.08
C GLN A 59 -1.16 8.30 -17.21
N ASN A 60 -1.36 9.63 -17.25
CA ASN A 60 -2.67 10.30 -17.23
C ASN A 60 -3.56 9.90 -16.04
N GLY A 61 -2.95 9.45 -14.94
CA GLY A 61 -3.67 9.01 -13.75
C GLY A 61 -4.11 10.18 -12.89
N ASN A 62 -5.35 10.14 -12.38
CA ASN A 62 -5.82 11.08 -11.37
C ASN A 62 -4.93 11.00 -10.12
N LEU A 63 -4.29 12.11 -9.74
CA LEU A 63 -3.42 12.28 -8.56
C LEU A 63 -4.08 11.90 -7.22
N ILE A 64 -5.41 11.77 -7.24
CA ILE A 64 -6.26 11.48 -6.08
C ILE A 64 -6.04 10.04 -5.57
N ASN A 65 -5.61 9.11 -6.42
CA ASN A 65 -5.52 7.67 -6.09
C ASN A 65 -4.12 7.18 -5.68
N ILE A 66 -3.22 8.08 -5.24
CA ILE A 66 -1.88 7.66 -4.84
C ILE A 66 -1.93 7.04 -3.45
N GLN A 67 -1.95 5.71 -3.40
CA GLN A 67 -2.00 4.97 -2.15
C GLN A 67 -0.72 5.16 -1.33
N ILE A 68 -0.90 5.64 -0.09
CA ILE A 68 0.14 5.78 0.91
C ILE A 68 0.23 4.48 1.71
N GLY A 69 1.38 3.82 1.69
CA GLY A 69 1.63 2.57 2.41
C GLY A 69 1.69 1.35 1.50
N TYR A 70 1.25 0.19 2.02
CA TYR A 70 1.18 -1.06 1.26
C TYR A 70 -0.09 -1.06 0.40
N ALA A 71 0.08 -1.25 -0.91
CA ALA A 71 -1.05 -1.32 -1.84
C ALA A 71 -1.78 -2.66 -1.73
N LYS A 72 -1.00 -3.74 -1.72
CA LYS A 72 -1.43 -5.12 -1.54
C LYS A 72 -0.38 -5.85 -0.70
N SER A 73 -0.76 -6.93 -0.03
CA SER A 73 0.20 -7.89 0.52
C SER A 73 1.05 -8.47 -0.63
N ARG A 74 2.22 -9.03 -0.29
CA ARG A 74 3.04 -9.73 -1.28
C ARG A 74 2.23 -10.93 -1.81
N GLN A 75 1.75 -10.84 -3.05
CA GLN A 75 1.05 -11.95 -3.69
C GLN A 75 2.04 -13.05 -4.02
N VAL A 76 1.74 -14.26 -3.53
CA VAL A 76 2.46 -15.49 -3.88
C VAL A 76 1.81 -16.16 -5.07
N PHE A 77 0.49 -16.06 -5.17
CA PHE A 77 -0.33 -16.59 -6.25
C PHE A 77 -0.94 -15.46 -7.09
N SER A 78 -1.20 -15.74 -8.36
CA SER A 78 -1.98 -14.82 -9.21
C SER A 78 -3.42 -14.72 -8.70
N THR A 79 -4.13 -13.66 -9.09
CA THR A 79 -5.55 -13.47 -8.73
C THR A 79 -6.40 -14.67 -9.14
N GLU A 80 -6.15 -15.22 -10.33
CA GLU A 80 -6.84 -16.40 -10.86
C GLU A 80 -6.54 -17.67 -10.02
N GLN A 81 -5.30 -17.82 -9.55
CA GLN A 81 -4.90 -18.94 -8.70
C GLN A 81 -5.48 -18.87 -7.29
N GLU A 82 -5.75 -17.66 -6.76
CA GLU A 82 -6.44 -17.47 -5.48
C GLU A 82 -7.97 -17.69 -5.58
N GLU A 83 -8.53 -17.57 -6.78
CA GLU A 83 -9.95 -17.82 -7.08
C GLU A 83 -10.25 -19.31 -7.32
N LEU A 84 -9.26 -20.09 -7.77
CA LEU A 84 -9.36 -21.55 -7.83
C LEU A 84 -9.50 -22.13 -6.40
N PRO A 85 -10.47 -23.01 -6.18
CA PRO A 85 -11.48 -22.67 -5.19
C PRO A 85 -11.12 -23.03 -3.75
N ARG A 86 -11.55 -22.12 -2.88
CA ARG A 86 -11.98 -22.32 -1.50
C ARG A 86 -13.09 -23.39 -1.33
N ASN A 87 -13.64 -23.92 -2.43
CA ASN A 87 -14.53 -25.08 -2.44
C ASN A 87 -13.68 -26.34 -2.51
N PRO A 88 -13.76 -27.22 -1.49
CA PRO A 88 -13.10 -28.50 -1.58
C PRO A 88 -13.62 -29.23 -2.82
N PRO A 89 -12.76 -29.95 -3.55
CA PRO A 89 -13.22 -30.78 -4.63
C PRO A 89 -14.30 -31.74 -4.15
N LYS A 90 -15.37 -31.92 -4.93
CA LYS A 90 -16.52 -32.80 -4.59
C LYS A 90 -16.08 -34.22 -4.18
N TYR A 91 -14.96 -34.70 -4.73
CA TYR A 91 -14.35 -35.99 -4.43
C TYR A 91 -13.71 -36.09 -3.03
N LYS A 92 -13.58 -35.00 -2.27
CA LYS A 92 -12.98 -35.01 -0.92
C LYS A 92 -14.01 -35.26 0.19
N ILE A 93 -15.30 -35.07 -0.09
CA ILE A 93 -16.40 -35.35 0.85
C ILE A 93 -16.65 -36.87 0.94
N GLU A 94 -16.50 -37.59 -0.19
CA GLU A 94 -16.69 -39.04 -0.24
C GLU A 94 -15.63 -39.80 0.58
N ILE A 95 -14.38 -39.30 0.64
CA ILE A 95 -13.30 -39.94 1.40
C ILE A 95 -13.50 -39.82 2.93
N CYS A 96 -14.08 -38.72 3.42
CA CYS A 96 -14.37 -38.55 4.86
C CYS A 96 -15.54 -39.42 5.34
N LEU A 97 -16.57 -39.63 4.52
CA LEU A 97 -17.71 -40.48 4.89
C LEU A 97 -17.33 -41.97 4.97
N TYR A 98 -16.35 -42.39 4.17
CA TYR A 98 -15.86 -43.77 4.17
C TYR A 98 -15.00 -44.11 5.41
N TRP A 99 -14.34 -43.12 6.02
CA TRP A 99 -13.51 -43.30 7.21
C TRP A 99 -14.28 -43.15 8.54
N MET A 100 -15.48 -42.59 8.53
CA MET A 100 -16.34 -42.47 9.73
C MET A 100 -17.32 -43.64 9.91
N SER A 101 -17.34 -44.59 8.98
CA SER A 101 -18.23 -45.77 8.99
C SER A 101 -17.49 -47.11 9.23
N LEU A 102 -16.19 -47.04 9.57
CA LEU A 102 -15.34 -48.14 10.04
C LEU A 102 -15.00 -47.89 11.52
#